data_AF-A0A2N8UMZ4-F1
#
_entry.id   AF-A0A2N8UMZ4-F1
#
_cell.length_a   1.000
_cell.length_b   1.000
_cell.length_c   1.000
_cell.angle_alpha   90.00
_cell.angle_beta   90.00
_cell.angle_gamma   90.00
#
_symmetry.space_group_name_H-M   'P 1'
#
loop_
_entity.id
_entity.type
_entity.pdbx_description
1 polymer ?
#
loop_
_entity_poly.entity_id
_entity_poly.type
_entity_poly.pdbx_seq_one_letter_code
_entity_poly.pdbx_strand_id
1 'polypeptide(L)'
;MPAPIRYALPQRPAAVVAISLAAYYFGRENPSFANVFGGTANLDKWFYLVAKIHVAEAAAMFVYSLYRGADLITTIKYSLTQFVVGFPTYFQFKKLNN
;
A
#
# COMPACT_ATOMS: atom_id res chain seq x y z
N MET A 1 -23.85 -16.49 -12.96
CA MET A 1 -22.60 -15.72 -13.08
C MET A 1 -22.08 -15.43 -11.68
N PRO A 2 -20.78 -15.56 -11.40
CA PRO A 2 -20.23 -15.10 -10.11
C PRO A 2 -20.48 -13.60 -9.95
N ALA A 3 -20.69 -13.16 -8.71
CA ALA A 3 -20.89 -11.73 -8.42
C ALA A 3 -19.65 -10.93 -8.86
N PRO A 4 -19.82 -9.73 -9.42
CA PRO A 4 -18.70 -8.90 -9.83
C PRO A 4 -17.82 -8.57 -8.63
N ILE A 5 -16.49 -8.61 -8.83
CA ILE A 5 -15.54 -8.17 -7.81
C ILE A 5 -15.80 -6.69 -7.51
N ARG A 6 -16.05 -6.38 -6.25
CA ARG A 6 -16.30 -5.02 -5.78
C ARG A 6 -15.01 -4.42 -5.25
N TYR A 7 -14.92 -3.10 -5.30
CA TYR A 7 -13.81 -2.34 -4.75
C TYR A 7 -14.28 -1.46 -3.58
N ALA A 8 -13.46 -1.41 -2.52
CA ALA A 8 -13.58 -0.42 -1.46
C ALA A 8 -12.19 -0.11 -0.90
N LEU A 9 -11.91 1.18 -0.69
CA LEU A 9 -10.66 1.63 -0.08
C LEU A 9 -10.65 1.24 1.41
N PRO A 10 -9.58 0.61 1.92
CA PRO A 10 -9.38 0.42 3.36
C PRO A 10 -9.06 1.77 4.04
N GLN A 11 -10.09 2.54 4.39
CA GLN A 11 -9.97 3.93 4.87
C GLN A 11 -9.01 4.10 6.05
N ARG A 12 -9.11 3.25 7.08
CA ARG A 12 -8.26 3.36 8.28
C ARG A 12 -6.79 3.08 7.95
N PRO A 13 -6.42 1.96 7.29
CA PRO A 13 -5.05 1.77 6.79
C PRO A 13 -4.55 2.89 5.87
N ALA A 14 -5.39 3.38 4.96
CA ALA A 14 -5.01 4.48 4.06
C ALA A 14 -4.68 5.77 4.81
N ALA A 15 -5.43 6.09 5.88
CA ALA A 15 -5.14 7.24 6.73
C ALA A 15 -3.79 7.09 7.46
N VAL A 16 -3.49 5.90 7.99
CA VAL A 16 -2.20 5.62 8.64
C VAL A 16 -1.05 5.83 7.65
N VAL A 17 -1.16 5.31 6.43
CA VAL A 17 -0.12 5.51 5.40
C VAL A 17 0.05 6.99 5.05
N ALA A 18 -1.04 7.74 4.87
CA ALA A 18 -0.95 9.17 4.60
C ALA A 18 -0.21 9.93 5.70
N ILE A 19 -0.48 9.62 6.97
CA ILE A 19 0.21 10.21 8.12
C ILE A 19 1.69 9.81 8.12
N SER A 20 2.01 8.53 7.87
CA SER A 20 3.40 8.06 7.82
C SER A 20 4.21 8.71 6.69
N LEU A 21 3.62 8.87 5.51
CA LEU A 21 4.25 9.57 4.38
C LEU A 21 4.48 11.05 4.70
N ALA A 22 3.51 11.73 5.32
CA ALA A 22 3.68 13.11 5.77
C ALA A 22 4.79 13.21 6.84
N ALA A 23 4.79 12.30 7.83
CA ALA A 23 5.82 12.26 8.87
C ALA A 23 7.22 12.02 8.30
N TYR A 24 7.36 11.12 7.32
CA TYR A 24 8.61 10.94 6.58
C TYR A 24 9.02 12.22 5.85
N TYR A 25 8.10 12.82 5.08
CA TYR A 25 8.38 13.98 4.24
C TYR A 25 8.83 15.20 5.06
N PHE A 26 8.07 15.56 6.09
CA PHE A 26 8.38 16.70 6.96
C PHE A 26 9.46 16.39 8.01
N GLY A 27 9.53 15.13 8.46
CA GLY A 27 10.47 14.69 9.47
C GLY A 27 11.91 14.54 8.96
N ARG A 28 12.11 14.34 7.65
CA ARG A 28 13.47 14.19 7.08
C ARG A 28 14.35 15.43 7.30
N GLU A 29 13.75 16.61 7.35
CA GLU A 29 14.44 17.89 7.55
C GLU A 29 14.68 18.18 9.04
N ASN A 30 14.08 17.39 9.94
CA ASN A 30 14.27 17.49 11.38
C ASN A 30 15.36 16.50 11.85
N PRO A 31 16.53 16.98 12.28
CA PRO A 31 17.64 16.12 12.70
C PRO A 31 17.26 15.19 13.87
N SER A 32 16.45 15.67 14.82
CA SER A 32 16.00 14.88 15.97
C SER A 32 15.14 13.70 15.54
N PHE A 33 14.28 13.89 14.54
CA PHE A 33 13.48 12.79 13.97
C PHE A 33 14.35 11.82 13.17
N ALA A 34 15.20 12.33 12.28
CA ALA A 34 16.09 11.50 11.48
C ALA A 34 17.02 10.63 12.35
N ASN A 35 17.49 11.15 13.49
CA ASN A 35 18.34 10.42 14.41
C ASN A 35 17.65 9.23 15.09
N VAL A 36 16.32 9.24 15.26
CA VAL A 36 15.55 8.06 15.74
C VAL A 36 15.73 6.86 14.81
N PHE A 37 15.94 7.12 13.52
CA PHE A 37 16.16 6.11 12.48
C PHE A 37 17.64 5.89 12.15
N GLY A 38 18.56 6.43 12.97
CA GLY A 38 20.00 6.33 12.73
C GLY A 38 20.52 7.26 11.63
N GLY A 39 19.83 8.39 11.40
CA GLY A 39 20.17 9.42 10.42
C GLY A 39 19.35 9.32 9.13
N THR A 40 19.36 10.41 8.33
CA THR A 40 18.60 10.52 7.08
C THR A 40 18.92 9.42 6.08
N ALA A 41 20.19 9.03 5.97
CA ALA A 41 20.61 7.96 5.05
C ALA A 41 20.02 6.59 5.39
N ASN A 42 19.81 6.27 6.67
CA ASN A 42 19.17 5.02 7.08
C ASN A 42 17.65 5.09 6.92
N LEU A 43 17.07 6.26 7.20
CA LEU A 43 15.66 6.55 6.98
C LEU A 43 15.28 6.38 5.49
N ASP A 44 16.09 6.88 4.56
CA ASP A 44 15.89 6.69 3.11
C ASP A 44 16.00 5.21 2.71
N LYS A 45 16.98 4.47 3.25
CA LYS A 45 17.12 3.02 2.98
C LYS A 45 15.86 2.25 3.39
N TRP A 46 15.31 2.54 4.56
CA TRP A 46 14.06 1.92 5.02
C TRP A 46 12.90 2.24 4.08
N PHE A 47 12.76 3.50 3.69
CA PHE A 47 11.73 3.91 2.73
C PHE A 47 11.84 3.15 1.41
N TYR A 48 13.04 3.08 0.83
CA TYR A 48 13.27 2.35 -0.43
C TYR A 48 13.01 0.84 -0.29
N LEU A 49 13.34 0.24 0.86
CA LEU A 49 13.04 -1.17 1.11
C LEU A 49 11.53 -1.41 1.15
N VAL A 50 10.79 -0.59 1.90
CA VAL A 50 9.33 -0.66 1.98
C VAL A 50 8.71 -0.46 0.60
N ALA A 51 9.16 0.54 -0.16
CA ALA A 51 8.67 0.80 -1.51
C ALA A 51 8.87 -0.41 -2.44
N LYS A 52 10.03 -1.09 -2.39
CA LYS A 52 10.28 -2.31 -3.19
C LYS A 52 9.35 -3.45 -2.82
N ILE A 53 9.10 -3.66 -1.52
CA ILE A 53 8.13 -4.66 -1.05
C ILE A 53 6.75 -4.35 -1.60
N HIS A 54 6.31 -3.09 -1.52
CA HIS A 54 5.01 -2.64 -2.02
C HIS A 54 4.86 -2.82 -3.54
N VAL A 55 5.93 -2.65 -4.33
CA VAL A 55 5.90 -2.98 -5.78
C VAL A 55 5.59 -4.46 -5.99
N ALA A 56 6.26 -5.36 -5.27
CA ALA A 56 6.05 -6.80 -5.37
C ALA A 56 4.62 -7.19 -4.93
N GLU A 57 4.14 -6.61 -3.83
CA GLU A 57 2.77 -6.81 -3.36
C GLU A 57 1.72 -6.31 -4.36
N ALA A 58 1.92 -5.14 -4.96
CA ALA A 58 1.02 -4.57 -5.95
C ALA A 58 0.93 -5.44 -7.21
N ALA A 59 2.06 -5.97 -7.68
CA ALA A 59 2.11 -6.90 -8.80
C ALA A 59 1.36 -8.21 -8.46
N ALA A 60 1.56 -8.76 -7.26
CA ALA A 60 0.84 -9.93 -6.80
C ALA A 60 -0.68 -9.67 -6.73
N MET A 61 -1.08 -8.49 -6.23
CA MET A 61 -2.49 -8.10 -6.14
C MET A 61 -3.13 -7.89 -7.51
N PHE A 62 -2.38 -7.37 -8.49
CA PHE A 62 -2.82 -7.25 -9.88
C PHE A 62 -3.17 -8.62 -10.46
N VAL A 63 -2.22 -9.57 -10.40
CA VAL A 63 -2.41 -10.93 -10.91
C VAL A 63 -3.54 -11.64 -10.15
N TYR A 64 -3.59 -11.50 -8.83
CA TYR A 64 -4.62 -12.14 -8.01
C TYR A 64 -6.03 -11.59 -8.31
N SER A 65 -6.18 -10.28 -8.53
CA SER A 65 -7.46 -9.67 -8.86
C SER A 65 -7.99 -10.16 -10.21
N LEU A 66 -7.12 -10.23 -11.22
CA LEU A 66 -7.46 -10.80 -12.54
C LEU A 66 -7.83 -12.28 -12.44
N TYR A 67 -7.05 -13.07 -11.70
CA TYR A 67 -7.33 -14.48 -11.45
C TYR A 67 -8.71 -14.69 -10.80
N ARG A 68 -9.14 -13.77 -9.93
CA ARG A 68 -10.47 -13.79 -9.29
C ARG A 68 -11.60 -13.26 -10.19
N GLY A 69 -11.32 -12.85 -11.42
CA GLY A 69 -12.32 -12.37 -12.38
C GLY A 69 -12.72 -10.91 -12.20
N ALA A 70 -11.86 -10.07 -11.59
CA ALA A 70 -12.08 -8.63 -11.57
C ALA A 70 -11.94 -8.03 -12.97
N ASP A 71 -12.73 -7.00 -13.27
CA ASP A 71 -12.51 -6.17 -14.46
C ASP A 71 -11.19 -5.38 -14.34
N LEU A 72 -10.71 -4.84 -15.46
CA LEU A 72 -9.42 -4.13 -15.52
C LEU A 72 -9.40 -2.88 -14.62
N ILE A 73 -10.50 -2.14 -14.52
CA ILE A 73 -10.57 -0.92 -13.69
C ILE A 73 -10.46 -1.32 -12.22
N THR A 74 -11.22 -2.32 -11.80
CA THR A 74 -11.16 -2.85 -10.41
C THR A 74 -9.78 -3.42 -10.07
N THR A 75 -9.16 -4.13 -11.01
CA THR A 75 -7.79 -4.66 -10.87
C THR A 75 -6.79 -3.54 -10.66
N ILE A 76 -6.83 -2.49 -11.48
CA ILE A 76 -5.93 -1.33 -11.35
C ILE A 76 -6.16 -0.63 -10.01
N LYS A 77 -7.42 -0.41 -9.60
CA LYS A 77 -7.75 0.18 -8.29
C LYS A 77 -7.13 -0.61 -7.13
N TYR A 78 -7.29 -1.93 -7.13
CA TYR A 78 -6.70 -2.78 -6.08
C TYR A 78 -5.17 -2.77 -6.11
N SER A 79 -4.56 -2.77 -7.29
CA SER A 79 -3.10 -2.77 -7.44
C SER A 79 -2.48 -1.47 -6.95
N LEU A 80 -3.06 -0.32 -7.33
CA LEU A 80 -2.63 1.00 -6.85
C LEU A 80 -2.86 1.15 -5.34
N THR A 81 -3.99 0.64 -4.85
CA THR A 81 -4.28 0.68 -3.41
C THR A 81 -3.30 -0.20 -2.63
N GLN A 82 -2.97 -1.40 -3.13
CA GLN A 82 -1.96 -2.27 -2.53
C GLN A 82 -0.58 -1.61 -2.56
N PHE A 83 -0.21 -0.94 -3.65
CA PHE A 83 1.07 -0.23 -3.73
C PHE A 83 1.19 0.86 -2.66
N VAL A 84 0.13 1.61 -2.39
CA VAL A 84 0.16 2.68 -1.39
C VAL A 84 -0.04 2.13 0.03
N VAL A 85 -1.09 1.35 0.24
CA VAL A 85 -1.56 0.92 1.56
C VAL A 85 -0.87 -0.37 2.05
N GLY A 86 -0.35 -1.18 1.13
CA GLY A 86 0.25 -2.48 1.41
C GLY A 86 -0.78 -3.59 1.68
N PHE A 87 -0.31 -4.63 2.35
CA PHE A 87 -1.03 -5.86 2.68
C PHE A 87 -2.46 -5.71 3.25
N PRO A 88 -2.82 -4.68 4.05
CA PRO A 88 -4.21 -4.50 4.49
C PRO A 88 -5.25 -4.43 3.36
N THR A 89 -4.83 -4.04 2.16
CA THR A 89 -5.69 -4.04 0.96
C THR A 89 -6.18 -5.45 0.58
N TYR A 90 -5.33 -6.46 0.72
CA TYR A 90 -5.70 -7.86 0.48
C TYR A 90 -6.81 -8.33 1.44
N PHE A 91 -6.74 -7.98 2.73
CA PHE A 91 -7.79 -8.32 3.68
C PHE A 91 -9.11 -7.63 3.36
N GLN A 92 -9.07 -6.38 2.94
CA GLN A 92 -10.26 -5.65 2.48
C GLN A 92 -10.87 -6.31 1.23
N PHE A 93 -10.04 -6.74 0.27
CA PHE A 93 -10.48 -7.51 -0.88
C PHE A 93 -11.18 -8.80 -0.45
N LYS A 94 -10.53 -9.60 0.42
CA LYS A 94 -11.08 -10.89 0.88
C LYS A 94 -12.38 -10.72 1.66
N LYS A 95 -12.48 -9.69 2.50
CA LYS A 95 -13.70 -9.39 3.27
C LYS A 95 -14.88 -9.02 2.36
N LEU A 96 -14.61 -8.34 1.25
CA LEU A 96 -15.65 -7.83 0.35
C LEU A 96 -16.07 -8.85 -0.72
N ASN A 97 -15.17 -9.77 -1.08
CA ASN A 97 -15.28 -10.61 -2.29
C ASN A 97 -15.10 -12.13 -2.03
N ASN A 98 -15.21 -12.60 -0.77
CA ASN A 98 -15.50 -14.01 -0.45
C ASN A 98 -16.85 -14.10 0.24
#